data_AF-A0A7Z0NJM9-F1
#
_entry.id   AF-A0A7Z0NJM9-F1
#
_cell.length_a   1.000
_cell.length_b   1.000
_cell.length_c   1.000
_cell.angle_alpha   90.00
_cell.angle_beta   90.00
_cell.angle_gamma   90.00
#
_symmetry.space_group_name_H-M   'P 1'
#
loop_
_entity.id
_entity.type
_entity.pdbx_description
1 polymer ?
#
loop_
_entity_poly.entity_id
_entity_poly.type
_entity_poly.pdbx_seq_one_letter_code
_entity_poly.pdbx_strand_id
1 'polypeptide(L)' 'MEITPEQFSRIEHCLPLQRGNVSLSNLQVVNAMLYVAEHGCKWRGLPKRFGNWHTIYTRMRRWTKAGVLDKMFE' A
#
# COMPACT_ATOMS: atom_id res chain seq x y z
N MET A 1 7.66 -5.52 -9.08
CA MET A 1 7.75 -6.13 -7.76
C MET A 1 6.40 -6.05 -7.08
N GLU A 2 5.82 -7.21 -6.84
CA GLU A 2 4.63 -7.41 -6.02
C GLU A 2 4.98 -8.52 -5.02
N ILE A 3 4.51 -8.39 -3.77
CA ILE A 3 4.72 -9.40 -2.73
C ILE A 3 3.51 -10.32 -2.62
N THR A 4 3.77 -11.56 -2.24
CA THR A 4 2.72 -12.56 -2.00
C THR A 4 2.05 -12.34 -0.65
N PRO A 5 0.85 -12.91 -0.41
CA PRO A 5 0.21 -12.89 0.90
C PRO A 5 1.11 -13.40 2.03
N GLU A 6 1.91 -14.44 1.76
CA GLU A 6 2.82 -15.04 2.74
C GLU A 6 3.98 -14.11 3.10
N GLN A 7 4.52 -13.38 2.11
CA GLN A 7 5.52 -12.35 2.36
C GLN A 7 4.92 -11.18 3.13
N PHE A 8 3.69 -10.80 2.78
CA PHE A 8 2.95 -9.73 3.43
C PHE A 8 2.65 -10.02 4.91
N SER A 9 2.34 -11.26 5.28
CA SER A 9 2.11 -11.65 6.69
C SER A 9 3.29 -11.32 7.60
N ARG A 10 4.52 -11.21 7.06
CA ARG A 10 5.71 -10.81 7.85
C ARG A 10 5.66 -9.35 8.28
N ILE A 11 5.04 -8.47 7.49
CA ILE A 11 4.96 -7.02 7.75
C ILE A 11 3.56 -6.56 8.17
N GLU A 12 2.58 -7.45 8.16
CA GLU A 12 1.18 -7.13 8.43
C GLU A 12 1.00 -6.45 9.80
N HIS A 13 1.78 -6.86 10.81
CA HIS A 13 1.75 -6.32 12.16
C HIS A 13 2.18 -4.84 12.25
N CYS A 14 2.93 -4.32 11.26
CA CYS A 14 3.31 -2.91 11.19
C CYS A 14 2.16 -2.03 10.67
N LEU A 15 1.17 -2.64 10.00
CA LEU A 15 0.11 -1.93 9.31
C LEU A 15 -1.13 -1.75 10.19
N PRO A 16 -1.89 -0.65 10.02
CA PRO A 16 -3.10 -0.45 10.78
C PRO A 16 -4.16 -1.48 10.40
N LEU A 17 -4.88 -1.96 11.42
CA LEU A 17 -6.06 -2.80 11.23
C LEU A 17 -7.13 -2.04 10.45
N GLN A 18 -7.63 -2.66 9.38
CA GLN A 18 -8.69 -2.12 8.56
C GLN A 18 -10.02 -2.20 9.31
N ARG A 19 -10.74 -1.07 9.42
CA ARG A 19 -12.04 -0.99 10.09
C ARG A 19 -13.12 -0.55 9.10
N GLY A 20 -14.32 -1.11 9.25
CA GLY A 20 -15.48 -0.81 8.39
C GLY A 20 -15.43 -1.51 7.04
N ASN A 21 -16.22 -1.01 6.09
CA ASN A 21 -16.32 -1.57 4.74
C ASN A 21 -15.16 -1.05 3.88
N VAL A 22 -14.07 -1.81 3.78
CA VAL A 22 -12.87 -1.42 3.03
C VAL A 22 -12.74 -2.22 1.75
N SER A 23 -12.72 -1.52 0.61
CA SER A 23 -12.68 -2.13 -0.72
C SER A 23 -11.29 -2.59 -1.19
N LEU A 24 -10.22 -2.08 -0.57
CA LEU A 24 -8.83 -2.44 -0.90
C LEU A 24 -8.13 -3.01 0.34
N SER A 25 -7.54 -4.19 0.22
CA SER A 25 -6.74 -4.78 1.30
C SER A 25 -5.43 -4.01 1.52
N ASN A 26 -4.84 -4.14 2.72
CA ASN A 26 -3.50 -3.60 2.99
C ASN A 26 -2.48 -4.10 1.95
N LEU A 27 -2.50 -5.39 1.62
CA LEU A 27 -1.64 -6.01 0.60
C LEU A 27 -1.75 -5.32 -0.77
N GLN A 28 -2.96 -5.07 -1.25
CA GLN A 28 -3.16 -4.39 -2.54
C GLN A 28 -2.54 -2.99 -2.55
N VAL A 29 -2.66 -2.27 -1.44
CA VAL A 29 -2.09 -0.92 -1.33
C VAL A 29 -0.57 -0.99 -1.23
N VAL A 30 0.00 -1.95 -0.50
CA VAL A 30 1.46 -2.17 -0.47
C VAL A 30 2.00 -2.52 -1.86
N ASN A 31 1.37 -3.45 -2.59
CA ASN A 31 1.79 -3.80 -3.95
C ASN A 31 1.70 -2.61 -4.92
N ALA A 32 0.69 -1.76 -4.78
CA ALA A 32 0.60 -0.53 -5.55
C ALA A 32 1.72 0.47 -5.21
N MET A 33 2.12 0.60 -3.94
CA MET A 33 3.25 1.44 -3.54
C MET A 33 4.57 0.91 -4.12
N LEU A 34 4.80 -0.40 -4.02
CA LEU A 34 6.00 -1.05 -4.57
C LEU A 34 6.09 -0.86 -6.08
N TYR A 35 4.97 -0.99 -6.79
CA TYR A 35 4.92 -0.73 -8.23
C TYR A 35 5.35 0.70 -8.57
N VAL A 36 4.82 1.70 -7.86
CA VAL A 36 5.19 3.11 -8.06
C VAL A 36 6.66 3.36 -7.75
N ALA A 37 7.19 2.77 -6.67
CA ALA A 37 8.58 2.93 -6.27
C ALA A 37 9.55 2.30 -7.30
N GLU A 38 9.22 1.12 -7.81
CA GLU A 38 10.04 0.41 -8.81
C GLU A 38 10.02 1.08 -10.18
N HIS A 39 8.86 1.57 -10.64
CA HIS A 39 8.71 2.12 -11.99
C HIS A 39 8.92 3.64 -12.05
N GLY A 40 9.01 4.33 -10.91
CA GLY A 40 9.17 5.79 -10.85
C GLY A 40 8.00 6.57 -11.47
N CYS A 41 6.81 5.98 -11.56
CA CYS A 41 5.68 6.59 -12.26
C CYS A 41 4.85 7.51 -11.35
N LYS A 42 4.11 8.45 -11.96
CA LYS A 42 3.11 9.24 -11.22
C LYS A 42 1.98 8.31 -10.76
N TRP A 43 1.38 8.58 -9.60
CA TRP A 43 0.21 7.82 -9.10
C TRP A 43 -0.92 7.67 -10.12
N ARG A 44 -1.17 8.69 -10.95
CA ARG A 44 -2.19 8.65 -12.03
C ARG A 44 -1.88 7.64 -13.15
N GLY A 45 -0.62 7.23 -13.28
CA GLY A 45 -0.16 6.20 -14.20
C GLY A 45 -0.21 4.79 -13.62
N LEU A 46 -0.72 4.62 -12.38
CA LEU A 46 -0.86 3.32 -11.76
C LEU A 46 -1.81 2.43 -12.59
N PRO A 47 -1.44 1.18 -12.92
CA PRO A 47 -2.31 0.26 -13.64
C PRO A 47 -3.65 0.06 -12.92
N LYS A 48 -4.75 0.07 -13.69
CA LYS A 48 -6.11 -0.06 -13.16
C LYS A 48 -6.34 -1.33 -12.32
N ARG A 49 -5.53 -2.38 -12.52
CA ARG A 49 -5.59 -3.64 -11.75
C ARG A 49 -5.37 -3.44 -10.24
N PHE A 50 -4.64 -2.39 -9.85
CA PHE A 50 -4.43 -2.06 -8.44
C PHE A 50 -5.64 -1.36 -7.80
N GLY A 51 -6.59 -0.88 -8.61
CA GLY A 51 -7.75 -0.13 -8.17
C GLY A 51 -7.60 1.39 -8.39
N ASN A 52 -8.41 2.16 -7.67
CA ASN A 52 -8.43 3.61 -7.82
C ASN A 52 -7.16 4.24 -7.21
N TRP A 53 -6.32 4.83 -8.07
CA TRP A 53 -5.07 5.47 -7.67
C TRP A 53 -5.26 6.53 -6.57
N HIS A 54 -6.38 7.25 -6.56
CA HIS A 54 -6.63 8.32 -5.59
C HIS A 54 -6.86 7.74 -4.18
N THR A 55 -7.55 6.61 -4.09
CA THR A 55 -7.77 5.89 -2.82
C THR A 55 -6.45 5.37 -2.26
N ILE A 56 -5.62 4.77 -3.12
CA ILE A 56 -4.30 4.22 -2.75
C ILE A 56 -3.38 5.34 -2.28
N TYR A 57 -3.26 6.42 -3.07
CA TYR A 57 -2.44 7.58 -2.72
C TYR A 57 -2.87 8.21 -1.40
N THR A 58 -4.18 8.41 -1.19
CA THR A 58 -4.72 9.00 0.04
C THR A 58 -4.36 8.15 1.26
N ARG A 59 -4.43 6.83 1.11
CA ARG A 59 -4.12 5.89 2.19
C ARG A 59 -2.62 5.84 2.49
N MET A 60 -1.78 5.73 1.46
CA MET A 60 -0.32 5.84 1.59
C MET A 60 0.05 7.12 2.31
N ARG A 61 -0.49 8.27 1.88
CA ARG A 61 -0.21 9.57 2.50
C ARG A 61 -0.61 9.62 3.99
N ARG A 62 -1.71 8.96 4.37
CA ARG A 62 -2.12 8.84 5.78
C ARG A 62 -1.13 7.97 6.57
N TRP A 63 -0.67 6.87 6.00
CA TRP A 63 0.32 5.97 6.62
C TRP A 63 1.66 6.65 6.83
N THR A 64 2.16 7.38 5.83
CA THR A 64 3.39 8.19 5.97
C THR A 64 3.26 9.19 7.11
N LYS A 65 2.15 9.94 7.17
CA LYS A 65 1.92 10.92 8.24
C LYS A 65 1.80 10.29 9.63
N ALA A 66 1.41 9.03 9.72
CA ALA A 66 1.25 8.29 10.95
C ALA A 66 2.51 7.48 11.34
N GLY A 67 3.61 7.59 10.59
CA GLY A 67 4.84 6.83 10.81
C GLY A 67 4.70 5.32 10.59
N VAL A 68 3.65 4.88 9.89
CA VAL A 68 3.39 3.46 9.61
C VAL A 68 4.45 2.91 8.66
N LEU A 69 4.86 3.69 7.66
CA LEU A 69 5.87 3.26 6.71
C LEU A 69 7.25 3.16 7.38
N ASP A 70 7.58 4.06 8.29
CA ASP A 70 8.86 4.04 9.01
C ASP A 70 9.01 2.72 9.79
N LYS A 71 7.96 2.31 10.53
CA LYS A 71 7.90 1.02 11.24
C LYS A 71 7.96 -0.22 10.34
N MET A 72 7.65 -0.06 9.06
CA MET A 72 7.67 -1.17 8.10
C MET A 72 9.07 -1.39 7.49
N PHE A 73 9.92 -0.35 7.54
CA PHE A 73 11.29 -0.36 7.00
C PHE A 73 12.39 -0.37 8.07
N GLU A 74 12.02 -0.41 9.34
CA GLU A 74 12.90 -0.68 10.48
C GLU A 74 13.18 -2.18 10.60
#